data_AF-A0A6J6RAZ8-F1
#
_entry.id   AF-A0A6J6RAZ8-F1
#
_cell.length_a   1.000
_cell.length_b   1.000
_cell.length_c   1.000
_cell.angle_alpha   90.00
_cell.angle_beta   90.00
_cell.angle_gamma   90.00
#
_symmetry.space_group_name_H-M   'P 1'
#
loop_
_entity.id
_entity.type
_entity.pdbx_description
1 polymer ?
#
loop_
_entity_poly.entity_id
_entity_poly.type
_entity_poly.pdbx_seq_one_letter_code
_entity_poly.pdbx_strand_id
1 'polypeptide(L)'
;MAATMYHEEDADLSIIQGRKVAIIGYGSQGHAHALNLRDSGVDVRVGLKDGSPSRAKAEAEGLRVVSVAEAVKEATVIMILAPDHVQRHIYTESILPNLKDGDALLFGHGFNIRFGYIKPSASVDVCMIAPKGPGHLVRREFVAGRGVPVIVAVEQDSTGSAWPLTLSYARAIGGLRAGGILTTFTEETETDLFGEQSVLCGGASQLVMYGFETLTEAGYQPEVAYFECLHELKLIVDLMYEGGIAKQRWSVSDTAEFGDYVSGPRVIDPHVKENMKAVLADIQSGAFAKRFIDDQEAGAPEFKSLRAKGETHPIEAVGRELRKMFSWMKQSKADDYQEGSAARG
;
A
#
# COMPACT_ATOMS: atom_id res chain seq x y z
N MET A 1 20.90 -7.25 -15.63
CA MET A 1 20.99 -8.45 -14.76
C MET A 1 19.60 -8.75 -14.25
N ALA A 2 19.22 -10.02 -14.08
CA ALA A 2 17.92 -10.36 -13.50
C ALA A 2 17.88 -9.88 -12.03
N ALA A 3 16.71 -9.43 -11.56
CA ALA A 3 16.53 -9.05 -10.16
C ALA A 3 16.70 -10.28 -9.25
N THR A 4 17.28 -10.08 -8.06
CA THR A 4 17.34 -11.13 -7.03
C THR A 4 15.94 -11.35 -6.48
N MET A 5 15.46 -12.59 -6.58
CA MET A 5 14.15 -13.02 -6.10
C MET A 5 14.33 -13.97 -4.91
N TYR A 6 13.47 -13.85 -3.92
CA TYR A 6 13.39 -14.71 -2.75
C TYR A 6 12.04 -15.40 -2.67
N HIS A 7 12.03 -16.67 -2.30
CA HIS A 7 10.85 -17.49 -2.08
C HIS A 7 10.87 -18.08 -0.66
N GLU A 8 9.86 -18.89 -0.32
CA GLU A 8 9.71 -19.40 1.05
C GLU A 8 10.93 -20.22 1.50
N GLU A 9 11.56 -20.95 0.57
CA GLU A 9 12.77 -21.75 0.78
C GLU A 9 14.01 -20.91 1.15
N ASP A 10 14.02 -19.62 0.82
CA ASP A 10 15.15 -18.71 1.10
C ASP A 10 15.10 -18.11 2.51
N ALA A 11 14.04 -18.39 3.28
CA ALA A 11 13.78 -17.74 4.56
C ALA A 11 13.48 -18.76 5.68
N ASP A 12 14.18 -18.64 6.80
CA ASP A 12 13.87 -19.41 8.02
C ASP A 12 12.80 -18.70 8.85
N LEU A 13 11.60 -19.27 8.90
CA LEU A 13 10.46 -18.72 9.67
C LEU A 13 10.73 -18.68 11.19
N SER A 14 11.58 -19.57 11.70
CA SER A 14 11.85 -19.66 13.14
C SER A 14 12.51 -18.39 13.70
N ILE A 15 13.23 -17.65 12.85
CA ILE A 15 13.90 -16.40 13.22
C ILE A 15 12.88 -15.39 13.75
N ILE A 16 11.82 -15.08 12.99
CA ILE A 16 10.81 -14.10 13.44
C ILE A 16 9.89 -14.69 14.51
N GLN A 17 9.62 -16.00 14.49
CA GLN A 17 8.84 -16.67 15.55
C GLN A 17 9.52 -16.58 16.92
N GLY A 18 10.86 -16.59 16.96
CA GLY A 18 11.64 -16.40 18.18
C GLY A 18 11.70 -14.95 18.68
N ARG A 19 11.08 -13.99 17.98
CA ARG A 19 11.15 -12.55 18.30
C ARG A 19 9.81 -12.02 18.79
N LYS A 20 9.92 -10.98 19.61
CA LYS A 20 8.79 -10.14 19.99
C LYS A 20 8.65 -9.01 18.96
N VAL A 21 7.56 -9.03 18.18
CA VAL A 21 7.20 -7.98 17.21
C VAL A 21 6.16 -6.96 17.71
N ALA A 22 6.50 -5.67 17.66
CA ALA A 22 5.55 -4.56 17.80
C ALA A 22 5.09 -4.07 16.41
N ILE A 23 3.77 -4.04 16.17
CA ILE A 23 3.15 -3.38 15.02
C ILE A 23 2.64 -2.02 15.46
N ILE A 24 3.22 -0.94 14.94
CA ILE A 24 2.85 0.42 15.31
C ILE A 24 1.83 0.95 14.30
N GLY A 25 0.58 1.10 14.75
CA GLY A 25 -0.56 1.42 13.90
C GLY A 25 -1.36 0.19 13.47
N TYR A 26 -2.68 0.38 13.30
CA TYR A 26 -3.62 -0.68 12.94
C TYR A 26 -4.60 -0.24 11.84
N GLY A 27 -4.04 0.41 10.81
CA GLY A 27 -4.73 0.71 9.56
C GLY A 27 -4.67 -0.46 8.59
N SER A 28 -4.76 -0.19 7.28
CA SER A 28 -4.80 -1.25 6.25
C SER A 28 -3.63 -2.24 6.32
N GLN A 29 -2.38 -1.78 6.37
CA GLN A 29 -1.22 -2.67 6.46
C GLN A 29 -1.00 -3.21 7.88
N GLY A 30 -1.19 -2.38 8.91
CA GLY A 30 -1.04 -2.78 10.31
C GLY A 30 -1.93 -3.96 10.69
N HIS A 31 -3.19 -3.95 10.24
CA HIS A 31 -4.14 -5.06 10.36
C HIS A 31 -3.59 -6.35 9.72
N ALA A 32 -3.21 -6.28 8.45
CA ALA A 32 -2.74 -7.45 7.71
C ALA A 32 -1.46 -8.04 8.31
N HIS A 33 -0.46 -7.21 8.60
CA HIS A 33 0.81 -7.65 9.17
C HIS A 33 0.59 -8.30 10.53
N ALA A 34 -0.15 -7.65 11.43
CA ALA A 34 -0.37 -8.17 12.79
C ALA A 34 -1.08 -9.53 12.77
N LEU A 35 -2.15 -9.68 11.99
CA LEU A 35 -2.89 -10.92 11.91
C LEU A 35 -2.12 -12.02 11.19
N ASN A 36 -1.42 -11.72 10.10
CA ASN A 36 -0.64 -12.72 9.38
C ASN A 36 0.53 -13.22 10.23
N LEU A 37 1.26 -12.32 10.90
CA LEU A 37 2.33 -12.69 11.83
C LEU A 37 1.83 -13.58 12.96
N ARG A 38 0.71 -13.20 13.59
CA ARG A 38 0.09 -14.00 14.65
C ARG A 38 -0.29 -15.40 14.13
N ASP A 39 -0.94 -15.47 12.97
CA ASP A 39 -1.34 -16.75 12.37
C ASP A 39 -0.13 -17.59 11.93
N SER A 40 1.03 -16.95 11.71
CA SER A 40 2.34 -17.59 11.53
C SER A 40 3.07 -17.91 12.83
N GLY A 41 2.44 -17.77 14.00
CA GLY A 41 2.99 -18.17 15.30
C GLY A 41 3.97 -17.17 15.91
N VAL A 42 3.97 -15.92 15.45
CA VAL A 42 4.81 -14.85 16.01
C VAL A 42 4.11 -14.22 17.20
N ASP A 43 4.87 -13.96 18.27
CA ASP A 43 4.38 -13.13 19.38
C ASP A 43 4.26 -11.68 18.87
N VAL A 44 3.02 -11.16 18.79
CA VAL A 44 2.68 -9.82 18.29
C VAL A 44 1.98 -8.97 19.35
N ARG A 45 2.32 -7.67 19.42
CA ARG A 45 1.48 -6.64 20.05
C ARG A 45 1.34 -5.43 19.15
N VAL A 46 0.17 -4.79 19.23
CA VAL A 46 -0.15 -3.59 18.48
C VAL A 46 0.06 -2.38 19.39
N GLY A 47 0.94 -1.48 18.98
CA GLY A 47 1.15 -0.18 19.60
C GLY A 47 0.23 0.86 18.99
N LEU A 48 -0.70 1.40 19.77
CA LEU A 48 -1.62 2.46 19.35
C LEU A 48 -1.53 3.66 20.29
N LYS A 49 -1.88 4.84 19.77
CA LYS A 49 -2.12 6.03 20.59
C LYS A 49 -3.34 5.84 21.48
N ASP A 50 -3.39 6.54 22.60
CA ASP A 50 -4.56 6.56 23.46
C ASP A 50 -5.78 7.10 22.71
N GLY A 51 -6.93 6.47 22.94
CA GLY A 51 -8.17 6.79 22.23
C GLY A 51 -8.18 6.43 20.73
N SER A 52 -7.22 5.65 20.22
CA SER A 52 -7.24 5.18 18.82
C SER A 52 -8.55 4.43 18.50
N PRO A 53 -9.28 4.80 17.44
CA PRO A 53 -10.55 4.15 17.08
C PRO A 53 -10.36 2.66 16.72
N SER A 54 -9.17 2.31 16.24
CA SER A 54 -8.82 0.93 15.87
C SER A 54 -8.54 -0.01 17.05
N ARG A 55 -8.47 0.48 18.29
CA ARG A 55 -8.14 -0.33 19.48
C ARG A 55 -9.14 -1.47 19.68
N ALA A 56 -10.43 -1.13 19.73
CA ALA A 56 -11.48 -2.12 19.98
C ALA A 56 -11.52 -3.21 18.90
N LYS A 57 -11.25 -2.84 17.63
CA LYS A 57 -11.16 -3.78 16.52
C LYS A 57 -9.98 -4.75 16.70
N ALA A 58 -8.78 -4.24 16.96
CA ALA A 58 -7.60 -5.06 17.17
C ALA A 58 -7.76 -6.03 18.35
N GLU A 59 -8.34 -5.57 19.47
CA GLU A 59 -8.63 -6.40 20.64
C GLU A 59 -9.68 -7.48 20.34
N ALA A 60 -10.75 -7.13 19.61
CA ALA A 60 -11.78 -8.08 19.19
C ALA A 60 -11.24 -9.15 18.23
N GLU A 61 -10.21 -8.84 17.45
CA GLU A 61 -9.51 -9.80 16.61
C GLU A 61 -8.50 -10.64 17.40
N GLY A 62 -8.39 -10.48 18.72
CA GLY A 62 -7.55 -11.30 19.60
C GLY A 62 -6.08 -10.86 19.65
N LEU A 63 -5.78 -9.62 19.30
CA LEU A 63 -4.44 -9.05 19.43
C LEU A 63 -4.27 -8.34 20.78
N ARG A 64 -3.06 -8.43 21.34
CA ARG A 64 -2.69 -7.59 22.49
C ARG A 64 -2.44 -6.16 22.02
N VAL A 65 -3.16 -5.19 22.60
CA VAL A 65 -3.05 -3.77 22.24
C VAL A 65 -2.57 -2.96 23.42
N VAL A 66 -1.46 -2.26 23.26
CA VAL A 66 -0.81 -1.46 24.30
C VAL A 66 -0.44 -0.07 23.76
N SER A 67 0.10 0.80 24.62
CA SER A 67 0.65 2.07 24.14
C SER A 67 1.86 1.83 23.22
N VAL A 68 2.17 2.77 22.33
CA VAL A 68 3.37 2.66 21.46
C VAL A 68 4.63 2.49 22.29
N ALA A 69 4.81 3.28 23.34
CA ALA A 69 5.98 3.20 24.21
C ALA A 69 6.11 1.84 24.90
N GLU A 70 5.00 1.27 25.40
CA GLU A 70 4.99 -0.07 26.00
C GLU A 70 5.32 -1.16 24.96
N ALA A 71 4.71 -1.09 23.77
CA ALA A 71 4.98 -2.03 22.69
C ALA A 71 6.47 -2.07 22.33
N VAL A 72 7.11 -0.90 22.20
CA VAL A 72 8.53 -0.79 21.86
C VAL A 72 9.42 -1.30 22.99
N LYS A 73 9.12 -0.99 24.26
CA LYS A 73 9.91 -1.49 25.41
C LYS A 73 9.98 -3.01 25.49
N GLU A 74 8.91 -3.69 25.08
CA GLU A 74 8.77 -5.14 25.18
C GLU A 74 9.23 -5.90 23.94
N ALA A 75 9.22 -5.24 22.78
CA ALA A 75 9.59 -5.83 21.51
C ALA A 75 11.09 -5.73 21.23
N THR A 76 11.53 -6.48 20.22
CA THR A 76 12.90 -6.43 19.66
C THR A 76 12.87 -6.19 18.15
N VAL A 77 11.67 -6.15 17.57
CA VAL A 77 11.38 -5.86 16.17
C VAL A 77 10.19 -4.91 16.16
N ILE A 78 10.38 -3.70 15.63
CA ILE A 78 9.39 -2.63 15.65
C ILE A 78 9.03 -2.32 14.19
N MET A 79 7.86 -2.76 13.74
CA MET A 79 7.34 -2.47 12.42
C MET A 79 6.43 -1.23 12.47
N ILE A 80 6.80 -0.19 11.74
CA ILE A 80 6.04 1.08 11.69
C ILE A 80 5.09 1.07 10.49
N LEU A 81 3.78 1.06 10.77
CA LEU A 81 2.70 1.03 9.77
C LEU A 81 1.63 2.10 10.05
N ALA A 82 2.01 3.13 10.81
CA ALA A 82 1.25 4.37 10.93
C ALA A 82 1.38 5.21 9.62
N PRO A 83 0.46 6.14 9.35
CA PRO A 83 0.56 7.00 8.17
C PRO A 83 1.90 7.74 8.10
N ASP A 84 2.53 7.82 6.92
CA ASP A 84 3.91 8.30 6.76
C ASP A 84 4.15 9.69 7.36
N HIS A 85 3.19 10.61 7.19
CA HIS A 85 3.24 11.96 7.74
C HIS A 85 3.15 12.01 9.28
N VAL A 86 2.78 10.92 9.96
CA VAL A 86 2.70 10.83 11.43
C VAL A 86 3.91 10.09 12.01
N GLN A 87 4.58 9.23 11.23
CA GLN A 87 5.63 8.35 11.74
C GLN A 87 6.77 9.11 12.43
N ARG A 88 7.20 10.28 11.94
CA ARG A 88 8.29 11.07 12.56
C ARG A 88 7.98 11.50 14.00
N HIS A 89 6.72 11.82 14.29
CA HIS A 89 6.26 12.21 15.63
C HIS A 89 6.24 10.99 16.56
N ILE A 90 5.63 9.89 16.10
CA ILE A 90 5.61 8.63 16.83
C ILE A 90 7.04 8.13 17.12
N TYR A 91 7.92 8.25 16.12
CA TYR A 91 9.31 7.87 16.25
C TYR A 91 9.98 8.65 17.37
N THR A 92 9.92 9.98 17.31
CA THR A 92 10.61 10.86 18.26
C THR A 92 10.05 10.73 19.68
N GLU A 93 8.73 10.65 19.81
CA GLU A 93 8.05 10.71 21.12
C GLU A 93 7.99 9.35 21.82
N SER A 94 7.85 8.26 21.06
CA SER A 94 7.50 6.94 21.63
C SER A 94 8.42 5.80 21.22
N ILE A 95 9.09 5.86 20.07
CA ILE A 95 9.98 4.76 19.62
C ILE A 95 11.42 5.03 20.07
N LEU A 96 12.02 6.14 19.63
CA LEU A 96 13.41 6.49 19.89
C LEU A 96 13.80 6.42 21.38
N PRO A 97 13.01 6.93 22.35
CA PRO A 97 13.39 6.85 23.76
C PRO A 97 13.37 5.43 24.35
N ASN A 98 12.77 4.47 23.65
CA ASN A 98 12.54 3.11 24.13
C ASN A 98 13.28 2.04 23.31
N LEU A 99 13.93 2.43 22.20
CA LEU A 99 14.78 1.55 21.42
C LEU A 99 16.02 1.14 22.21
N LYS A 100 16.47 -0.09 21.99
CA LYS A 100 17.70 -0.66 22.54
C LYS A 100 18.66 -1.02 21.42
N ASP A 101 19.94 -1.09 21.76
CA ASP A 101 20.96 -1.57 20.82
C ASP A 101 20.64 -3.01 20.38
N GLY A 102 20.75 -3.26 19.08
CA GLY A 102 20.42 -4.54 18.44
C GLY A 102 18.92 -4.77 18.16
N ASP A 103 18.04 -3.83 18.51
CA ASP A 103 16.66 -3.86 18.02
C ASP A 103 16.61 -3.68 16.50
N ALA A 104 15.52 -4.12 15.88
CA ALA A 104 15.27 -3.91 14.46
C ALA A 104 14.09 -2.96 14.23
N LEU A 105 14.31 -1.91 13.43
CA LEU A 105 13.32 -0.95 13.00
C LEU A 105 12.89 -1.27 11.56
N LEU A 106 11.64 -1.69 11.40
CA LEU A 106 11.08 -2.14 10.13
C LEU A 106 10.05 -1.13 9.61
N PHE A 107 10.01 -0.99 8.29
CA PHE A 107 9.06 -0.13 7.58
C PHE A 107 8.25 -0.90 6.53
N GLY A 108 7.02 -0.46 6.28
CA GLY A 108 6.21 -0.91 5.14
C GLY A 108 6.41 -0.07 3.87
N HIS A 109 7.11 1.06 3.98
CA HIS A 109 7.44 1.99 2.90
C HIS A 109 8.66 2.85 3.30
N GLY A 110 9.53 3.19 2.35
CA GLY A 110 10.81 3.83 2.60
C GLY A 110 10.78 5.35 2.81
N PHE A 111 9.63 6.01 2.63
CA PHE A 111 9.47 7.48 2.62
C PHE A 111 10.26 8.21 3.71
N ASN A 112 10.06 7.83 4.97
CA ASN A 112 10.65 8.54 6.12
C ASN A 112 12.18 8.40 6.18
N ILE A 113 12.72 7.28 5.71
CA ILE A 113 14.17 7.04 5.65
C ILE A 113 14.77 7.73 4.42
N ARG A 114 14.17 7.53 3.24
CA ARG A 114 14.64 8.12 1.96
C ARG A 114 14.73 9.64 1.98
N PHE A 115 13.76 10.30 2.61
CA PHE A 115 13.73 11.76 2.71
C PHE A 115 14.28 12.30 4.05
N GLY A 116 14.80 11.43 4.92
CA GLY A 116 15.52 11.83 6.14
C GLY A 116 14.65 12.43 7.24
N TYR A 117 13.33 12.18 7.22
CA TYR A 117 12.41 12.58 8.29
C TYR A 117 12.58 11.75 9.56
N ILE A 118 13.02 10.50 9.43
CA ILE A 118 13.46 9.65 10.53
C ILE A 118 14.94 9.34 10.32
N LYS A 119 15.73 9.51 11.38
CA LYS A 119 17.16 9.18 11.42
C LYS A 119 17.40 8.13 12.50
N PRO A 120 17.44 6.84 12.14
CA PRO A 120 17.65 5.77 13.09
C PRO A 120 19.00 5.88 13.81
N SER A 121 19.08 5.31 15.02
CA SER A 121 20.37 5.11 15.71
C SER A 121 21.26 4.19 14.88
N ALA A 122 22.59 4.38 14.93
CA ALA A 122 23.55 3.49 14.26
C ALA A 122 23.60 2.07 14.89
N SER A 123 23.01 1.88 16.06
CA SER A 123 23.02 0.63 16.82
C SER A 123 21.82 -0.30 16.59
N VAL A 124 20.92 0.02 15.64
CA VAL A 124 19.73 -0.80 15.32
C VAL A 124 19.80 -1.32 13.90
N ASP A 125 19.09 -2.40 13.57
CA ASP A 125 18.87 -2.76 12.18
C ASP A 125 17.77 -1.89 11.57
N VAL A 126 17.87 -1.56 10.28
CA VAL A 126 16.86 -0.79 9.54
C VAL A 126 16.48 -1.55 8.28
N CYS A 127 15.26 -2.06 8.26
CA CYS A 127 14.79 -3.00 7.24
C CYS A 127 13.42 -2.55 6.68
N MET A 128 13.07 -3.05 5.49
CA MET A 128 11.78 -2.80 4.88
C MET A 128 11.21 -4.06 4.26
N ILE A 129 9.92 -4.26 4.47
CA ILE A 129 9.11 -5.28 3.81
C ILE A 129 7.86 -4.56 3.33
N ALA A 130 7.81 -4.28 2.03
CA ALA A 130 6.73 -3.51 1.40
C ALA A 130 5.87 -4.43 0.50
N PRO A 131 4.72 -4.92 0.97
CA PRO A 131 3.76 -5.61 0.11
C PRO A 131 3.28 -4.70 -1.02
N LYS A 132 3.33 -5.17 -2.25
CA LYS A 132 2.90 -4.42 -3.43
C LYS A 132 1.39 -4.61 -3.64
N GLY A 133 0.61 -4.15 -2.66
CA GLY A 133 -0.84 -4.15 -2.70
C GLY A 133 -1.48 -3.59 -1.42
N PRO A 134 -2.75 -3.15 -1.49
CA PRO A 134 -3.50 -2.69 -0.32
C PRO A 134 -3.56 -3.75 0.78
N GLY A 135 -3.41 -3.35 2.04
CA GLY A 135 -3.30 -4.29 3.16
C GLY A 135 -4.51 -5.22 3.34
N HIS A 136 -5.73 -4.78 3.02
CA HIS A 136 -6.90 -5.67 3.07
C HIS A 136 -6.78 -6.83 2.06
N LEU A 137 -6.12 -6.62 0.91
CA LEU A 137 -5.78 -7.69 -0.02
C LEU A 137 -4.63 -8.55 0.52
N VAL A 138 -3.61 -7.97 1.13
CA VAL A 138 -2.53 -8.72 1.79
C VAL A 138 -3.11 -9.74 2.79
N ARG A 139 -4.06 -9.33 3.63
CA ARG A 139 -4.75 -10.25 4.56
C ARG A 139 -5.58 -11.29 3.82
N ARG A 140 -6.39 -10.87 2.85
CA ARG A 140 -7.30 -11.77 2.12
C ARG A 140 -6.55 -12.87 1.36
N GLU A 141 -5.49 -12.50 0.65
CA GLU A 141 -4.67 -13.45 -0.09
C GLU A 141 -3.94 -14.42 0.85
N PHE A 142 -3.44 -13.93 1.99
CA PHE A 142 -2.81 -14.77 3.01
C PHE A 142 -3.75 -15.86 3.55
N VAL A 143 -4.99 -15.47 3.91
CA VAL A 143 -6.02 -16.40 4.40
C VAL A 143 -6.43 -17.40 3.33
N ALA A 144 -6.38 -17.02 2.07
CA ALA A 144 -6.66 -17.90 0.93
C ALA A 144 -5.47 -18.81 0.54
N GLY A 145 -4.40 -18.86 1.35
CA GLY A 145 -3.21 -19.66 1.08
C GLY A 145 -2.29 -19.10 -0.01
N ARG A 146 -2.57 -17.89 -0.50
CA ARG A 146 -1.74 -17.15 -1.47
C ARG A 146 -0.92 -16.08 -0.75
N GLY A 147 -0.25 -15.22 -1.52
CA GLY A 147 0.50 -14.07 -1.01
C GLY A 147 0.41 -12.89 -1.97
N VAL A 148 0.63 -11.69 -1.45
CA VAL A 148 0.90 -10.50 -2.27
C VAL A 148 2.43 -10.38 -2.37
N PRO A 149 3.01 -10.18 -3.58
CA PRO A 149 4.45 -9.98 -3.72
C PRO A 149 4.96 -8.87 -2.82
N VAL A 150 6.16 -9.06 -2.28
CA VAL A 150 6.82 -8.06 -1.45
C VAL A 150 8.09 -7.59 -2.14
N ILE A 151 8.50 -6.37 -1.84
CA ILE A 151 9.88 -5.96 -2.07
C ILE A 151 10.55 -5.72 -0.73
N VAL A 152 11.81 -6.11 -0.65
CA VAL A 152 12.58 -6.19 0.58
C VAL A 152 13.88 -5.43 0.46
N ALA A 153 14.24 -4.70 1.52
CA ALA A 153 15.47 -3.94 1.59
C ALA A 153 16.03 -3.91 3.01
N VAL A 154 17.35 -3.79 3.11
CA VAL A 154 18.08 -3.50 4.34
C VAL A 154 18.89 -2.23 4.11
N GLU A 155 18.60 -1.18 4.88
CA GLU A 155 19.32 0.09 4.85
C GLU A 155 20.52 0.07 5.80
N GLN A 156 20.34 -0.56 6.97
CA GLN A 156 21.35 -0.66 8.02
C GLN A 156 21.33 -2.06 8.62
N ASP A 157 22.48 -2.72 8.63
CA ASP A 157 22.69 -4.03 9.28
C ASP A 157 23.71 -3.87 10.41
N SER A 158 23.23 -3.43 11.57
CA SER A 158 24.05 -3.21 12.76
C SER A 158 24.39 -4.52 13.47
N THR A 159 23.56 -5.55 13.32
CA THR A 159 23.74 -6.84 14.01
C THR A 159 24.46 -7.89 13.16
N GLY A 160 24.55 -7.67 11.84
CA GLY A 160 25.00 -8.67 10.87
C GLY A 160 23.94 -9.74 10.57
N SER A 161 22.69 -9.52 10.99
CA SER A 161 21.57 -10.47 10.88
C SER A 161 20.28 -9.81 10.33
N ALA A 162 20.36 -8.59 9.79
CA ALA A 162 19.20 -7.88 9.26
C ALA A 162 18.53 -8.60 8.08
N TRP A 163 19.31 -9.16 7.16
CA TRP A 163 18.77 -9.88 5.98
C TRP A 163 17.98 -11.15 6.36
N PRO A 164 18.53 -12.09 7.16
CA PRO A 164 17.76 -13.23 7.64
C PRO A 164 16.47 -12.84 8.34
N LEU A 165 16.49 -11.80 9.18
CA LEU A 165 15.29 -11.29 9.85
C LEU A 165 14.27 -10.73 8.85
N THR A 166 14.71 -9.95 7.87
CA THR A 166 13.86 -9.34 6.83
C THR A 166 13.13 -10.40 6.02
N LEU A 167 13.84 -11.43 5.56
CA LEU A 167 13.26 -12.53 4.80
C LEU A 167 12.33 -13.39 5.66
N SER A 168 12.70 -13.65 6.92
CA SER A 168 11.83 -14.35 7.88
C SER A 168 10.51 -13.61 8.12
N TYR A 169 10.57 -12.30 8.30
CA TYR A 169 9.37 -11.45 8.42
C TYR A 169 8.52 -11.49 7.15
N ALA A 170 9.14 -11.33 5.97
CA ALA A 170 8.48 -11.39 4.68
C ALA A 170 7.76 -12.73 4.46
N ARG A 171 8.37 -13.84 4.89
CA ARG A 171 7.75 -15.17 4.89
C ARG A 171 6.54 -15.24 5.82
N ALA A 172 6.67 -14.72 7.04
CA ALA A 172 5.61 -14.77 8.04
C ALA A 172 4.35 -13.96 7.66
N ILE A 173 4.49 -12.90 6.86
CA ILE A 173 3.32 -12.19 6.31
C ILE A 173 2.76 -12.83 5.03
N GLY A 174 3.38 -13.92 4.55
CA GLY A 174 3.02 -14.68 3.35
C GLY A 174 3.54 -14.09 2.04
N GLY A 175 4.36 -13.04 2.07
CA GLY A 175 4.86 -12.37 0.87
C GLY A 175 5.69 -13.28 -0.03
N LEU A 176 6.51 -14.14 0.58
CA LEU A 176 7.40 -15.05 -0.15
C LEU A 176 6.68 -16.21 -0.85
N ARG A 177 5.37 -16.41 -0.62
CA ARG A 177 4.53 -17.34 -1.41
C ARG A 177 4.39 -16.87 -2.86
N ALA A 178 4.35 -15.55 -3.06
CA ALA A 178 4.30 -14.94 -4.39
C ALA A 178 5.69 -14.50 -4.88
N GLY A 179 6.60 -14.20 -3.95
CA GLY A 179 7.99 -13.83 -4.22
C GLY A 179 8.37 -12.49 -3.60
N GLY A 180 9.62 -12.38 -3.16
CA GLY A 180 10.23 -11.17 -2.63
C GLY A 180 11.32 -10.63 -3.56
N ILE A 181 11.24 -9.37 -3.96
CA ILE A 181 12.27 -8.75 -4.82
C ILE A 181 13.23 -7.93 -3.96
N LEU A 182 14.54 -8.15 -4.12
CA LEU A 182 15.56 -7.29 -3.52
C LEU A 182 15.52 -5.89 -4.13
N THR A 183 15.52 -4.87 -3.27
CA THR A 183 15.57 -3.45 -3.67
C THR A 183 16.37 -2.62 -2.65
N THR A 184 16.32 -1.29 -2.80
CA THR A 184 16.83 -0.31 -1.83
C THR A 184 15.68 0.55 -1.30
N PHE A 185 15.85 1.22 -0.17
CA PHE A 185 14.86 2.20 0.31
C PHE A 185 14.59 3.31 -0.73
N THR A 186 15.63 3.72 -1.46
CA THR A 186 15.52 4.72 -2.53
C THR A 186 14.69 4.24 -3.69
N GLU A 187 15.03 3.09 -4.27
CA GLU A 187 14.29 2.54 -5.41
C GLU A 187 12.84 2.24 -5.02
N GLU A 188 12.59 1.64 -3.84
CA GLU A 188 11.23 1.40 -3.37
C GLU A 188 10.43 2.70 -3.25
N THR A 189 10.97 3.69 -2.56
CA THR A 189 10.24 4.93 -2.29
C THR A 189 9.90 5.64 -3.60
N GLU A 190 10.87 5.78 -4.50
CA GLU A 190 10.69 6.52 -5.74
C GLU A 190 9.74 5.80 -6.70
N THR A 191 9.85 4.47 -6.81
CA THR A 191 9.01 3.67 -7.71
C THR A 191 7.60 3.48 -7.19
N ASP A 192 7.42 3.32 -5.87
CA ASP A 192 6.11 3.21 -5.23
C ASP A 192 5.30 4.50 -5.40
N LEU A 193 5.89 5.64 -5.01
CA LEU A 193 5.30 6.97 -5.19
C LEU A 193 4.99 7.26 -6.67
N PHE A 194 5.88 6.88 -7.58
CA PHE A 194 5.66 7.07 -9.01
C PHE A 194 4.48 6.22 -9.51
N GLY A 195 4.44 4.94 -9.11
CA GLY A 195 3.41 4.00 -9.49
C GLY A 195 2.02 4.47 -9.07
N GLU A 196 1.85 4.87 -7.81
CA GLU A 196 0.56 5.36 -7.30
C GLU A 196 0.13 6.68 -7.95
N GLN A 197 1.04 7.63 -8.15
CA GLN A 197 0.71 8.93 -8.73
C GLN A 197 0.40 8.83 -10.23
N SER A 198 1.20 8.08 -10.99
CA SER A 198 1.15 8.10 -12.45
C SER A 198 0.27 7.03 -13.06
N VAL A 199 0.03 5.91 -12.36
CA VAL A 199 -0.66 4.74 -12.92
C VAL A 199 -1.78 4.23 -12.01
N LEU A 200 -1.43 3.72 -10.83
CA LEU A 200 -2.32 2.87 -10.02
C LEU A 200 -3.48 3.66 -9.39
N CYS A 201 -3.23 4.90 -8.99
CA CYS A 201 -4.25 5.78 -8.40
C CYS A 201 -4.52 6.97 -9.31
N GLY A 202 -3.58 7.93 -9.41
CA GLY A 202 -3.82 9.19 -10.13
C GLY A 202 -4.17 8.98 -11.60
N GLY A 203 -3.32 8.25 -12.34
CA GLY A 203 -3.54 7.96 -13.75
C GLY A 203 -4.84 7.18 -14.04
N ALA A 204 -5.03 6.04 -13.38
CA ALA A 204 -6.20 5.19 -13.61
C ALA A 204 -7.52 5.90 -13.23
N SER A 205 -7.59 6.51 -12.05
CA SER A 205 -8.82 7.19 -11.62
C SER A 205 -9.17 8.37 -12.53
N GLN A 206 -8.19 9.16 -12.95
CA GLN A 206 -8.42 10.28 -13.85
C GLN A 206 -8.85 9.82 -15.25
N LEU A 207 -8.27 8.73 -15.78
CA LEU A 207 -8.68 8.15 -17.06
C LEU A 207 -10.14 7.68 -17.02
N VAL A 208 -10.53 7.01 -15.94
CA VAL A 208 -11.92 6.56 -15.70
C VAL A 208 -12.87 7.77 -15.64
N MET A 209 -12.51 8.80 -14.87
CA MET A 209 -13.33 10.01 -14.71
C MET A 209 -13.53 10.71 -16.06
N TYR A 210 -12.47 10.95 -16.82
CA TYR A 210 -12.57 11.58 -18.13
C TYR A 210 -13.34 10.74 -19.15
N GLY A 211 -13.22 9.41 -19.12
CA GLY A 211 -14.05 8.53 -19.94
C GLY A 211 -15.53 8.67 -19.60
N PHE A 212 -15.86 8.64 -18.31
CA PHE A 212 -17.23 8.80 -17.82
C PHE A 212 -17.81 10.19 -18.17
N GLU A 213 -17.05 11.26 -17.92
CA GLU A 213 -17.42 12.64 -18.27
C GLU A 213 -17.68 12.76 -19.77
N THR A 214 -16.76 12.29 -20.62
CA THR A 214 -16.90 12.36 -22.09
C THR A 214 -18.19 11.72 -22.57
N LEU A 215 -18.56 10.54 -22.04
CA LEU A 215 -19.80 9.87 -22.42
C LEU A 215 -21.04 10.60 -21.89
N THR A 216 -21.03 11.02 -20.63
CA THR A 216 -22.20 11.69 -20.04
C THR A 216 -22.44 13.08 -20.63
N GLU A 217 -21.39 13.84 -20.94
CA GLU A 217 -21.46 15.13 -21.63
C GLU A 217 -21.98 15.02 -23.07
N ALA A 218 -21.71 13.89 -23.73
CA ALA A 218 -22.28 13.56 -25.05
C ALA A 218 -23.75 13.12 -24.98
N GLY A 219 -24.35 13.03 -23.79
CA GLY A 219 -25.77 12.69 -23.59
C GLY A 219 -26.05 11.19 -23.43
N TYR A 220 -25.03 10.35 -23.25
CA TYR A 220 -25.23 8.95 -22.93
C TYR A 220 -25.69 8.77 -21.48
N GLN A 221 -26.35 7.64 -21.19
CA GLN A 221 -26.83 7.32 -19.85
C GLN A 221 -25.65 7.16 -18.87
N PRO A 222 -25.67 7.82 -17.70
CA PRO A 222 -24.60 7.70 -16.71
C PRO A 222 -24.34 6.27 -16.25
N GLU A 223 -25.39 5.45 -16.16
CA GLU A 223 -25.27 4.04 -15.75
C GLU A 223 -24.48 3.23 -16.78
N VAL A 224 -24.75 3.46 -18.08
CA VAL A 224 -23.99 2.83 -19.17
C VAL A 224 -22.55 3.33 -19.15
N ALA A 225 -22.32 4.64 -19.01
CA ALA A 225 -20.97 5.19 -18.91
C ALA A 225 -20.18 4.61 -17.73
N TYR A 226 -20.83 4.36 -16.58
CA TYR A 226 -20.19 3.70 -15.44
C TYR A 226 -19.78 2.26 -15.78
N PHE A 227 -20.63 1.49 -16.45
CA PHE A 227 -20.32 0.12 -16.85
C PHE A 227 -19.11 0.08 -17.80
N GLU A 228 -19.14 0.90 -18.84
CA GLU A 228 -18.10 0.96 -19.88
C GLU A 228 -16.77 1.50 -19.36
N CYS A 229 -16.78 2.54 -18.52
CA CYS A 229 -15.56 3.24 -18.14
C CYS A 229 -14.95 2.78 -16.80
N LEU A 230 -15.69 2.11 -15.92
CA LEU A 230 -15.17 1.65 -14.63
C LEU A 230 -15.42 0.16 -14.38
N HIS A 231 -16.65 -0.33 -14.54
CA HIS A 231 -16.96 -1.72 -14.20
C HIS A 231 -16.15 -2.72 -15.03
N GLU A 232 -16.14 -2.54 -16.35
CA GLU A 232 -15.46 -3.44 -17.28
C GLU A 232 -13.93 -3.35 -17.20
N LEU A 233 -13.39 -2.21 -16.74
CA LEU A 233 -11.95 -2.04 -16.54
C LEU A 233 -11.38 -3.12 -15.61
N LYS A 234 -12.13 -3.58 -14.60
CA LYS A 234 -11.72 -4.70 -13.76
C LYS A 234 -11.45 -5.96 -14.57
N LEU A 235 -12.33 -6.32 -15.50
CA LEU A 235 -12.23 -7.55 -16.30
C LEU A 235 -11.03 -7.49 -17.24
N ILE A 236 -10.79 -6.31 -17.84
CA ILE A 236 -9.62 -6.07 -18.69
C ILE A 236 -8.31 -6.19 -17.89
N VAL A 237 -8.26 -5.59 -16.70
CA VAL A 237 -7.09 -5.68 -15.82
C VAL A 237 -6.86 -7.11 -15.30
N ASP A 238 -7.93 -7.87 -14.99
CA ASP A 238 -7.83 -9.28 -14.61
C ASP A 238 -7.16 -10.11 -15.73
N LEU A 239 -7.54 -9.90 -16.99
CA LEU A 239 -6.89 -10.57 -18.14
C LEU A 239 -5.42 -10.18 -18.31
N MET A 240 -5.09 -8.90 -18.12
CA MET A 240 -3.70 -8.42 -18.14
C MET A 240 -2.87 -9.04 -17.01
N TYR A 241 -3.46 -9.21 -15.82
CA TYR A 241 -2.81 -9.87 -14.69
C TYR A 241 -2.56 -11.35 -14.97
N GLU A 242 -3.53 -12.05 -15.57
CA GLU A 242 -3.43 -13.49 -15.82
C GLU A 242 -2.49 -13.89 -16.97
N GLY A 243 -2.23 -13.00 -17.94
CA GLY A 243 -1.41 -13.35 -19.11
C GLY A 243 -0.86 -12.17 -19.91
N GLY A 244 -0.76 -10.99 -19.29
CA GLY A 244 -0.23 -9.78 -19.91
C GLY A 244 -1.16 -9.13 -20.94
N ILE A 245 -0.69 -8.04 -21.53
CA ILE A 245 -1.39 -7.29 -22.57
C ILE A 245 -1.75 -8.19 -23.77
N ALA A 246 -0.90 -9.18 -24.07
CA ALA A 246 -1.19 -10.15 -25.13
C ALA A 246 -2.44 -10.99 -24.84
N LYS A 247 -2.65 -11.48 -23.62
CA LYS A 247 -3.86 -12.23 -23.25
C LYS A 247 -5.10 -11.33 -23.29
N GLN A 248 -4.97 -10.09 -22.83
CA GLN A 248 -6.05 -9.10 -22.94
C GLN A 248 -6.46 -8.90 -24.39
N ARG A 249 -5.51 -8.64 -25.30
CA ARG A 249 -5.79 -8.44 -26.74
C ARG A 249 -6.33 -9.69 -27.42
N TRP A 250 -5.80 -10.86 -27.09
CA TRP A 250 -6.30 -12.14 -27.58
C TRP A 250 -7.75 -12.44 -27.14
N SER A 251 -8.17 -11.91 -25.98
CA SER A 251 -9.50 -12.19 -25.41
C SER A 251 -10.59 -11.24 -25.92
N VAL A 252 -10.23 -10.02 -26.35
CA VAL A 252 -11.18 -9.05 -26.89
C VAL A 252 -11.44 -9.29 -28.37
N SER A 253 -12.46 -8.65 -28.95
CA SER A 253 -12.73 -8.75 -30.39
C SER A 253 -11.68 -8.02 -31.23
N ASP A 254 -11.50 -8.43 -32.48
CA ASP A 254 -10.65 -7.72 -33.45
C ASP A 254 -10.99 -6.22 -33.58
N THR A 255 -12.26 -5.86 -33.39
CA THR A 255 -12.71 -4.45 -33.38
C THR A 255 -12.16 -3.69 -32.19
N ALA A 256 -12.19 -4.30 -31.00
CA ALA A 256 -11.63 -3.70 -29.79
C ALA A 256 -10.10 -3.64 -29.85
N GLU A 257 -9.44 -4.69 -30.35
CA GLU A 257 -7.98 -4.70 -30.53
C GLU A 257 -7.52 -3.62 -31.53
N PHE A 258 -8.18 -3.52 -32.70
CA PHE A 258 -7.88 -2.44 -33.65
C PHE A 258 -8.13 -1.06 -33.03
N GLY A 259 -9.24 -0.91 -32.28
CA GLY A 259 -9.58 0.30 -31.54
C GLY A 259 -8.51 0.73 -30.53
N ASP A 260 -7.97 -0.23 -29.77
CA ASP A 260 -6.83 -0.04 -28.84
C ASP A 260 -5.62 0.52 -29.60
N TYR A 261 -5.17 -0.15 -30.67
CA TYR A 261 -3.98 0.29 -31.41
C TYR A 261 -4.08 1.71 -31.98
N VAL A 262 -5.25 2.09 -32.51
CA VAL A 262 -5.40 3.39 -33.19
C VAL A 262 -5.83 4.53 -32.25
N SER A 263 -6.46 4.22 -31.12
CA SER A 263 -6.99 5.23 -30.19
C SER A 263 -6.14 5.36 -28.92
N GLY A 264 -5.52 4.29 -28.45
CA GLY A 264 -4.66 4.29 -27.27
C GLY A 264 -3.57 5.36 -27.34
N PRO A 265 -2.74 5.40 -28.40
CA PRO A 265 -1.72 6.44 -28.57
C PRO A 265 -2.25 7.86 -28.82
N ARG A 266 -3.56 8.02 -29.09
CA ARG A 266 -4.21 9.34 -29.22
C ARG A 266 -4.65 9.88 -27.86
N VAL A 267 -5.03 9.00 -26.93
CA VAL A 267 -5.39 9.35 -25.55
C VAL A 267 -4.14 9.43 -24.68
N ILE A 268 -3.26 8.43 -24.79
CA ILE A 268 -1.96 8.36 -24.11
C ILE A 268 -0.86 8.64 -25.12
N ASP A 269 -0.72 9.91 -25.48
CA ASP A 269 0.27 10.37 -26.45
C ASP A 269 1.67 10.54 -25.80
N PRO A 270 2.71 10.91 -26.58
CA PRO A 270 4.05 11.13 -26.04
C PRO A 270 4.12 12.21 -24.94
N HIS A 271 3.20 13.18 -24.91
CA HIS A 271 3.19 14.22 -23.87
C HIS A 271 2.82 13.63 -22.50
N VAL A 272 1.94 12.62 -22.45
CA VAL A 272 1.65 11.89 -21.20
C VAL A 272 2.92 11.27 -20.61
N LYS A 273 3.81 10.73 -21.45
CA LYS A 273 5.11 10.20 -20.98
C LYS A 273 6.02 11.30 -20.43
N GLU A 274 6.00 12.50 -21.01
CA GLU A 274 6.75 13.64 -20.46
C GLU A 274 6.18 14.08 -19.10
N ASN A 275 4.86 14.06 -18.92
CA ASN A 275 4.24 14.35 -17.63
C ASN A 275 4.63 13.30 -16.58
N MET A 276 4.67 12.01 -16.94
CA MET A 276 5.18 10.95 -16.05
C MET A 276 6.64 11.21 -15.63
N LYS A 277 7.50 11.63 -16.55
CA LYS A 277 8.89 11.99 -16.20
C LYS A 277 8.96 13.18 -15.26
N ALA A 278 8.09 14.19 -15.43
CA ALA A 278 8.02 15.34 -14.54
C ALA A 278 7.59 14.93 -13.13
N VAL A 279 6.56 14.06 -13.00
CA VAL A 279 6.14 13.48 -11.72
C VAL A 279 7.30 12.72 -11.05
N LEU A 280 8.03 11.89 -11.81
CA LEU A 280 9.20 11.19 -11.28
C LEU A 280 10.27 12.17 -10.80
N ALA A 281 10.55 13.25 -11.54
CA ALA A 281 11.52 14.26 -11.15
C ALA A 281 11.13 14.99 -9.85
N ASP A 282 9.85 15.28 -9.65
CA ASP A 282 9.33 15.87 -8.40
C ASP A 282 9.45 14.92 -7.20
N ILE A 283 9.31 13.61 -7.43
CA ILE A 283 9.54 12.58 -6.42
C ILE A 283 11.03 12.50 -6.07
N GLN A 284 11.90 12.34 -7.07
CA GLN A 284 13.34 12.15 -6.88
C GLN A 284 14.03 13.35 -6.23
N SER A 285 13.57 14.57 -6.55
CA SER A 285 14.05 15.80 -5.93
C SER A 285 13.52 16.03 -4.50
N GLY A 286 12.51 15.28 -4.07
CA GLY A 286 11.83 15.46 -2.79
C GLY A 286 10.79 16.59 -2.76
N ALA A 287 10.49 17.22 -3.91
CA ALA A 287 9.48 18.28 -4.01
C ALA A 287 8.08 17.76 -3.61
N PHE A 288 7.71 16.57 -4.07
CA PHE A 288 6.45 15.92 -3.66
C PHE A 288 6.40 15.70 -2.14
N ALA A 289 7.45 15.07 -1.58
CA ALA A 289 7.53 14.76 -0.16
C ALA A 289 7.41 16.01 0.70
N LYS A 290 8.11 17.08 0.32
CA LYS A 290 8.04 18.37 1.00
C LYS A 290 6.63 18.95 0.98
N ARG A 291 5.99 19.06 -0.20
CA ARG A 291 4.64 19.61 -0.33
C ARG A 291 3.63 18.82 0.50
N PHE A 292 3.71 17.49 0.46
CA PHE A 292 2.82 16.64 1.22
C PHE A 292 2.99 16.84 2.74
N ILE A 293 4.23 16.85 3.24
CA ILE A 293 4.47 17.07 4.67
C ILE A 293 4.07 18.48 5.11
N ASP A 294 4.40 19.52 4.34
CA ASP A 294 4.01 20.90 4.62
C ASP A 294 2.47 21.03 4.72
N ASP A 295 1.72 20.43 3.79
CA ASP A 295 0.25 20.44 3.83
C ASP A 295 -0.27 19.72 5.08
N GLN A 296 0.27 18.55 5.42
CA GLN A 296 -0.13 17.81 6.61
C GLN A 296 0.14 18.58 7.91
N GLU A 297 1.29 19.27 8.01
CA GLU A 297 1.61 20.13 9.16
C GLU A 297 0.68 21.33 9.28
N ALA A 298 0.21 21.87 8.15
CA ALA A 298 -0.80 22.92 8.12
C ALA A 298 -2.24 22.44 8.41
N GLY A 299 -2.43 21.16 8.75
CA GLY A 299 -3.74 20.56 9.00
C GLY A 299 -4.44 20.02 7.75
N ALA A 300 -3.68 19.76 6.69
CA ALA A 300 -4.08 19.16 5.42
C ALA A 300 -5.15 19.93 4.60
N PRO A 301 -5.09 21.28 4.48
CA PRO A 301 -6.10 22.03 3.74
C PRO A 301 -6.18 21.65 2.26
N GLU A 302 -5.04 21.46 1.59
CA GLU A 302 -5.01 21.07 0.19
C GLU A 302 -5.59 19.66 0.01
N PHE A 303 -5.09 18.70 0.80
CA PHE A 303 -5.53 17.31 0.70
C PHE A 303 -7.03 17.13 1.01
N LYS A 304 -7.56 17.84 2.03
CA LYS A 304 -9.00 17.83 2.34
C LYS A 304 -9.83 18.41 1.20
N SER A 305 -9.37 19.49 0.57
CA SER A 305 -10.05 20.10 -0.57
C SER A 305 -10.06 19.16 -1.79
N LEU A 306 -8.92 18.55 -2.12
CA LEU A 306 -8.82 17.57 -3.21
C LEU A 306 -9.74 16.37 -2.97
N ARG A 307 -9.78 15.86 -1.73
CA ARG A 307 -10.67 14.78 -1.33
C ARG A 307 -12.14 15.13 -1.52
N ALA A 308 -12.58 16.27 -0.97
CA ALA A 308 -13.97 16.70 -1.08
C ALA A 308 -14.40 16.85 -2.55
N LYS A 309 -13.51 17.37 -3.41
CA LYS A 309 -13.76 17.45 -4.85
C LYS A 309 -13.98 16.05 -5.46
N GLY A 310 -13.09 15.10 -5.18
CA GLY A 310 -13.21 13.73 -5.69
C GLY A 310 -14.49 13.03 -5.25
N GLU A 311 -14.86 13.14 -3.98
CA GLU A 311 -16.07 12.51 -3.41
C GLU A 311 -17.39 13.05 -4.02
N THR A 312 -17.36 14.27 -4.57
CA THR A 312 -18.52 14.89 -5.23
C THR A 312 -18.64 14.58 -6.73
N HIS A 313 -17.70 13.85 -7.32
CA HIS A 313 -17.76 13.52 -8.74
C HIS A 313 -18.99 12.65 -9.07
N PRO A 314 -19.73 12.88 -10.17
CA PRO A 314 -20.99 12.19 -10.45
C PRO A 314 -20.88 10.65 -10.55
N ILE A 315 -19.71 10.14 -10.96
CA ILE A 315 -19.45 8.69 -11.03
C ILE A 315 -19.65 7.99 -9.69
N GLU A 316 -19.40 8.69 -8.58
CA GLU A 316 -19.51 8.12 -7.24
C GLU A 316 -20.98 7.88 -6.87
N ALA A 317 -21.86 8.84 -7.15
CA ALA A 317 -23.28 8.69 -6.88
C ALA A 317 -23.91 7.58 -7.72
N VAL A 318 -23.61 7.55 -9.03
CA VAL A 318 -24.10 6.52 -9.96
C VAL A 318 -23.58 5.14 -9.55
N GLY A 319 -22.29 5.03 -9.27
CA GLY A 319 -21.64 3.78 -8.88
C GLY A 319 -22.18 3.18 -7.59
N ARG A 320 -22.47 4.02 -6.58
CA ARG A 320 -23.10 3.56 -5.33
C ARG A 320 -24.44 2.89 -5.57
N GLU A 321 -25.29 3.45 -6.42
CA GLU A 321 -26.60 2.84 -6.71
C GLU A 321 -26.45 1.55 -7.51
N LEU A 322 -25.56 1.52 -8.50
CA LEU A 322 -25.33 0.32 -9.31
C LEU A 322 -24.76 -0.85 -8.49
N ARG A 323 -23.76 -0.60 -7.63
CA ARG A 323 -23.11 -1.66 -6.84
C ARG A 323 -24.04 -2.33 -5.84
N LYS A 324 -25.10 -1.66 -5.37
CA LYS A 324 -26.14 -2.27 -4.51
C LYS A 324 -26.89 -3.43 -5.19
N MET A 325 -26.97 -3.40 -6.52
CA MET A 325 -27.66 -4.41 -7.31
C MET A 325 -26.81 -5.68 -7.53
N PHE A 326 -25.49 -5.60 -7.35
CA PHE A 326 -24.59 -6.74 -7.53
C PHE A 326 -24.71 -7.71 -6.36
N SER A 327 -25.30 -8.89 -6.61
CA SER A 327 -25.59 -9.90 -5.58
C SER A 327 -24.33 -10.40 -4.86
N TRP A 328 -23.19 -10.43 -5.54
CA TRP A 328 -21.90 -10.86 -5.01
C TRP A 328 -21.21 -9.79 -4.13
N MET A 329 -21.58 -8.51 -4.26
CA MET A 329 -21.01 -7.42 -3.44
C MET A 329 -21.64 -7.37 -2.03
N LYS A 330 -22.81 -7.97 -1.81
CA LYS A 330 -23.45 -8.03 -0.48
C LYS A 330 -22.67 -8.83 0.56
N GLN A 331 -21.71 -9.66 0.12
CA GLN A 331 -20.85 -10.46 1.00
C GLN A 331 -19.59 -9.71 1.46
N SER A 332 -19.29 -8.52 0.91
CA SER A 332 -18.00 -7.84 1.14
C SER A 332 -17.95 -6.90 2.37
N LYS A 333 -18.88 -7.01 3.34
CA LYS A 333 -18.88 -6.19 4.58
C LYS A 333 -17.73 -6.51 5.55
N ALA A 334 -16.61 -7.02 5.05
CA ALA A 334 -15.46 -7.46 5.86
C ALA A 334 -14.38 -6.37 6.01
N ASP A 335 -14.53 -5.20 5.39
CA ASP A 335 -13.63 -4.06 5.55
C ASP A 335 -14.31 -2.88 6.28
N ASP A 336 -13.49 -1.96 6.80
CA ASP A 336 -13.96 -0.76 7.53
C ASP A 336 -14.24 0.41 6.58
N TYR A 337 -14.49 0.14 5.30
CA TYR A 337 -14.70 1.19 4.31
C TYR A 337 -16.06 1.86 4.52
N GLN A 338 -16.07 3.19 4.58
CA GLN A 338 -17.28 3.99 4.57
C GLN A 338 -17.64 4.37 3.14
N GLU A 339 -18.74 3.83 2.62
CA GLU A 339 -19.14 4.04 1.23
C GLU A 339 -19.28 5.52 0.86
N GLY A 340 -18.53 5.96 -0.15
CA GLY A 340 -18.50 7.35 -0.64
C GLY A 340 -17.53 8.28 0.10
N SER A 341 -16.72 7.78 1.03
CA SER A 341 -15.67 8.53 1.72
C SER A 341 -14.29 8.00 1.33
N ALA A 342 -13.36 8.88 0.96
CA ALA A 342 -11.95 8.51 0.79
C ALA A 342 -11.14 8.63 2.08
N ALA A 343 -11.75 9.14 3.17
CA ALA A 343 -11.12 9.17 4.47
C ALA A 343 -11.07 7.77 5.10
N ARG A 344 -9.93 7.42 5.69
CA ARG A 344 -9.80 6.24 6.57
C ARG A 344 -10.28 6.64 7.97
N GLY A 345 -11.15 5.81 8.58
CA GLY A 345 -11.66 5.98 9.94
C GLY A 345 -10.62 5.75 11.04
#